data_AF-A0A925RQR0-F1
#
_entry.id   AF-A0A925RQR0-F1
#
_cell.length_a   1.000
_cell.length_b   1.000
_cell.length_c   1.000
_cell.angle_alpha   90.00
_cell.angle_beta   90.00
_cell.angle_gamma   90.00
#
_symmetry.space_group_name_H-M   'P 1'
#
loop_
_entity.id
_entity.type
_entity.pdbx_description
1 polymer ?
#
loop_
_entity_poly.entity_id
_entity_poly.type
_entity_poly.pdbx_seq_one_letter_code
_entity_poly.pdbx_strand_id
1 'polypeptide(L)'
;MKFTSFNLKVPTNWQDPQGEAGDHYGRAFKPGEKATAPGMPPLFQAASPNKYHTDTQKMHIAKVGGFIDGISAAICSAWGKWQSAATMAGVMIAGPIASLGALVGPPLTPLIMAEAPKASPQELKYSNVIATVIGTAWLSFTATVKVPGLPWYPAFTMFAGPIAPPMANVPTPFAALTQVPVSISCNAMKAQMIGQLADPQAPFSKELFESICDAFEKTYNLWKGTCLVTNVLGTGPIPTFAPPVVPGGPVVGGMGTMAPGGLV
;
A
#
# COMPACT_ATOMS: atom_id res chain seq x y z
N MET A 1 -0.27 10.09 12.27
CA MET A 1 -0.07 8.63 12.13
C MET A 1 -0.89 7.92 13.20
N LYS A 2 -1.47 6.74 12.93
CA LYS A 2 -2.27 5.99 13.93
C LYS A 2 -1.47 5.55 15.16
N PHE A 3 -0.15 5.38 15.05
CA PHE A 3 0.69 4.91 16.15
C PHE A 3 0.59 5.78 17.41
N THR A 4 0.53 7.10 17.25
CA THR A 4 0.43 8.04 18.38
C THR A 4 -0.89 7.93 19.13
N SER A 5 -1.97 7.44 18.50
CA SER A 5 -3.28 7.34 19.16
C SER A 5 -3.35 6.20 20.19
N PHE A 6 -2.40 5.27 20.19
CA PHE A 6 -2.34 4.19 21.18
C PHE A 6 -1.85 4.65 22.55
N ASN A 7 -1.30 5.87 22.67
CA ASN A 7 -0.86 6.46 23.94
C ASN A 7 0.09 5.55 24.74
N LEU A 8 1.00 4.87 24.03
CA LEU A 8 1.91 3.88 24.61
C LEU A 8 2.88 4.54 25.60
N LYS A 9 2.87 4.09 26.85
CA LYS A 9 3.76 4.60 27.91
C LYS A 9 5.05 3.80 28.00
N VAL A 10 6.17 4.51 28.17
CA VAL A 10 7.49 3.93 28.41
C VAL A 10 8.21 4.62 29.59
N PRO A 11 8.95 3.87 30.43
CA PRO A 11 9.04 2.40 30.45
C PRO A 11 7.69 1.73 30.77
N THR A 12 7.49 0.52 30.25
CA THR A 12 6.25 -0.25 30.43
C THR A 12 6.11 -0.73 31.88
N ASN A 13 4.88 -0.74 32.41
CA ASN A 13 4.55 -1.20 33.76
C ASN A 13 5.24 -0.43 34.91
N TRP A 14 5.68 0.80 34.67
CA TRP A 14 6.19 1.66 35.73
C TRP A 14 5.11 1.98 36.76
N GLN A 15 5.48 1.92 38.04
CA GLN A 15 4.68 2.39 39.16
C GLN A 15 5.54 3.32 40.00
N ASP A 16 5.04 4.53 40.25
CA ASP A 16 5.77 5.47 41.09
C ASP A 16 5.90 4.91 42.52
N PRO A 17 7.12 4.86 43.08
CA PRO A 17 7.33 4.37 44.43
C PRO A 17 6.63 5.28 45.44
N GLN A 18 6.07 4.67 46.49
CA GLN A 18 5.31 5.36 47.54
C GLN A 18 6.01 5.23 48.91
N GLY A 19 5.64 6.08 49.87
CA GLY A 19 6.19 6.07 51.22
C GLY A 19 7.70 6.34 51.25
N GLU A 20 8.43 5.68 52.15
CA GLU A 20 9.88 5.84 52.30
C GLU A 20 10.65 5.54 50.99
N ALA A 21 10.15 4.60 50.18
CA ALA A 21 10.73 4.31 48.87
C ALA A 21 10.57 5.50 47.89
N GLY A 22 9.46 6.23 47.98
CA GLY A 22 9.23 7.47 47.22
C GLY A 22 10.20 8.57 47.64
N ASP A 23 10.47 8.71 48.93
CA ASP A 23 11.44 9.68 49.46
C ASP A 23 12.87 9.34 49.06
N HIS A 24 13.22 8.06 49.03
CA HIS A 24 14.51 7.59 48.51
C HIS A 24 14.64 7.86 47.01
N TYR A 25 13.60 7.55 46.24
CA TYR A 25 13.55 7.82 44.81
C TYR A 25 13.69 9.31 44.50
N GLY A 26 12.95 10.18 45.18
CA GLY A 26 13.02 11.63 44.96
C GLY A 26 14.37 12.25 45.30
N ARG A 27 15.11 11.67 46.27
CA ARG A 27 16.47 12.10 46.68
C ARG A 27 17.57 11.54 45.79
N ALA A 28 17.32 10.45 45.06
CA ALA A 28 18.30 9.83 44.17
C ALA A 28 18.66 10.69 42.94
N PHE A 29 17.82 11.67 42.58
CA PHE A 29 17.98 12.48 41.38
C PHE A 29 18.47 13.90 41.66
N LYS A 30 19.37 14.39 40.81
CA LYS A 30 19.78 15.81 40.83
C LYS A 30 18.60 16.71 40.44
N PRO A 31 18.56 17.99 40.85
CA PRO A 31 17.46 18.91 40.53
C PRO A 31 17.09 18.95 39.03
N GLY A 32 18.09 18.99 38.14
CA GLY A 32 17.87 18.99 36.68
C GLY A 32 17.43 17.65 36.08
N GLU A 33 17.41 16.57 36.87
CA GLU A 33 16.97 15.23 36.43
C GLU A 33 15.53 14.93 36.85
N LYS A 34 14.97 15.75 37.76
CA LYS A 34 13.61 15.55 38.29
C LYS A 34 12.54 15.80 37.24
N ALA A 35 12.79 16.71 36.31
CA ALA A 35 11.87 17.03 35.22
C ALA A 35 12.65 17.46 33.98
N THR A 36 12.44 16.79 32.84
CA THR A 36 12.93 17.23 31.53
C THR A 36 11.83 17.15 30.48
N ALA A 37 12.04 17.82 29.35
CA ALA A 37 11.06 17.84 28.27
C ALA A 37 10.98 16.47 27.57
N PRO A 38 9.76 15.99 27.22
CA PRO A 38 9.56 14.77 26.46
C PRO A 38 10.07 14.90 25.01
N GLY A 39 10.31 13.76 24.37
CA GLY A 39 10.69 13.69 22.96
C GLY A 39 9.53 14.02 22.01
N MET A 40 9.86 14.52 20.82
CA MET A 40 8.93 14.84 19.73
C MET A 40 9.37 14.18 18.42
N PRO A 41 8.44 13.72 17.54
CA PRO A 41 7.00 13.62 17.77
C PRO A 41 6.66 12.55 18.83
N PRO A 42 5.53 12.67 19.55
CA PRO A 42 5.24 11.85 20.73
C PRO A 42 4.70 10.46 20.33
N LEU A 43 5.52 9.63 19.70
CA LEU A 43 5.17 8.22 19.39
C LEU A 43 4.94 7.40 20.67
N PHE A 44 5.64 7.76 21.74
CA PHE A 44 5.50 7.20 23.08
C PHE A 44 5.29 8.33 24.09
N GLN A 45 4.65 8.01 25.21
CA GLN A 45 4.51 8.87 26.37
C GLN A 45 5.54 8.47 27.43
N ALA A 46 6.21 9.42 28.06
CA ALA A 46 7.06 9.13 29.20
C ALA A 46 6.18 8.77 30.42
N ALA A 47 6.61 7.81 31.23
CA ALA A 47 5.89 7.42 32.44
C ALA A 47 5.79 8.57 33.47
N SER A 48 6.81 9.43 33.52
CA SER A 48 6.83 10.67 34.30
C SER A 48 7.82 11.67 33.69
N PRO A 49 7.87 12.95 34.12
CA PRO A 49 8.81 13.93 33.56
C PRO A 49 10.27 13.67 33.95
N ASN A 50 10.55 12.67 34.79
CA ASN A 50 11.90 12.28 35.18
C ASN A 50 12.80 12.07 33.94
N LYS A 51 14.05 12.51 34.02
CA LYS A 51 15.03 12.43 32.92
C LYS A 51 15.16 11.01 32.34
N TYR A 52 15.19 9.98 33.18
CA TYR A 52 15.36 8.60 32.70
C TYR A 52 14.14 8.09 31.92
N HIS A 53 12.93 8.49 32.31
CA HIS A 53 11.70 8.15 31.59
C HIS A 53 11.60 8.89 30.25
N THR A 54 11.91 10.19 30.26
CA THR A 54 11.91 11.04 29.06
C THR A 54 13.04 10.68 28.09
N ASP A 55 14.20 10.25 28.58
CA ASP A 55 15.29 9.73 27.72
C ASP A 55 14.95 8.36 27.14
N THR A 56 14.33 7.47 27.93
CA THR A 56 13.81 6.18 27.43
C THR A 56 12.77 6.41 26.33
N GLN A 57 11.84 7.34 26.56
CA GLN A 57 10.86 7.78 25.56
C GLN A 57 11.54 8.28 24.28
N LYS A 58 12.51 9.20 24.38
CA LYS A 58 13.27 9.71 23.21
C LYS A 58 13.98 8.58 22.46
N MET A 59 14.59 7.65 23.16
CA MET A 59 15.27 6.49 22.55
C MET A 59 14.30 5.59 21.78
N HIS A 60 13.11 5.32 22.32
CA HIS A 60 12.07 4.56 21.62
C HIS A 60 11.49 5.32 20.44
N ILE A 61 11.25 6.64 20.57
CA ILE A 61 10.84 7.50 19.46
C ILE A 61 11.85 7.41 18.32
N ALA A 62 13.15 7.55 18.61
CA ALA A 62 14.19 7.49 17.59
C ALA A 62 14.25 6.14 16.89
N LYS A 63 14.22 5.03 17.64
CA LYS A 63 14.33 3.68 17.08
C LYS A 63 13.09 3.25 16.30
N VAL A 64 11.92 3.34 16.91
CA VAL A 64 10.66 2.90 16.30
C VAL A 64 10.20 3.88 15.23
N GLY A 65 10.38 5.18 15.46
CA GLY A 65 10.11 6.21 14.45
C GLY A 65 11.00 6.04 13.23
N GLY A 66 12.31 5.87 13.41
CA GLY A 66 13.23 5.61 12.30
C GLY A 66 12.88 4.34 11.51
N PHE A 67 12.48 3.26 12.20
CA PHE A 67 12.00 2.06 11.53
C PHE A 67 10.71 2.31 10.73
N ILE A 68 9.72 2.98 11.34
CA ILE A 68 8.44 3.33 10.72
C ILE A 68 8.66 4.16 9.45
N ASP A 69 9.50 5.19 9.53
CA ASP A 69 9.78 6.08 8.40
C ASP A 69 10.47 5.31 7.28
N GLY A 70 11.48 4.50 7.63
CA GLY A 70 12.20 3.67 6.68
C GLY A 70 11.33 2.62 5.97
N ILE A 71 10.49 1.88 6.72
CA ILE A 71 9.61 0.89 6.10
C ILE A 71 8.49 1.54 5.28
N SER A 72 7.97 2.70 5.72
CA SER A 72 6.96 3.45 4.96
C SER A 72 7.54 3.98 3.65
N ALA A 73 8.77 4.50 3.67
CA ALA A 73 9.48 4.93 2.47
C ALA A 73 9.70 3.77 1.48
N ALA A 74 10.12 2.61 1.98
CA ALA A 74 10.30 1.40 1.17
C ALA A 74 8.99 0.93 0.52
N ILE A 75 7.87 0.97 1.25
CA ILE A 75 6.54 0.63 0.72
C ILE A 75 6.12 1.62 -0.37
N CYS A 76 6.28 2.93 -0.15
CA CYS A 76 5.94 3.95 -1.14
C CYS A 76 6.77 3.80 -2.42
N SER A 77 8.08 3.59 -2.29
CA SER A 77 8.98 3.35 -3.42
C SER A 77 8.60 2.08 -4.19
N ALA A 78 8.33 0.99 -3.49
CA ALA A 78 7.87 -0.26 -4.09
C ALA A 78 6.54 -0.10 -4.83
N TRP A 79 5.58 0.64 -4.27
CA TRP A 79 4.32 0.95 -4.92
C TRP A 79 4.54 1.75 -6.21
N GLY A 80 5.35 2.81 -6.18
CA GLY A 80 5.63 3.61 -7.37
C GLY A 80 6.30 2.80 -8.49
N LYS A 81 7.26 1.94 -8.15
CA LYS A 81 7.89 0.99 -9.09
C LYS A 81 6.88 -0.01 -9.64
N TRP A 82 5.98 -0.52 -8.79
CA TRP A 82 4.92 -1.42 -9.21
C TRP A 82 3.97 -0.76 -10.20
N GLN A 83 3.47 0.44 -9.87
CA GLN A 83 2.49 1.17 -10.69
C GLN A 83 3.07 1.48 -12.07
N SER A 84 4.30 1.99 -12.13
CA SER A 84 4.97 2.31 -13.39
C SER A 84 5.25 1.07 -14.25
N ALA A 85 5.48 -0.09 -13.63
CA ALA A 85 5.73 -1.35 -14.33
C ALA A 85 4.47 -2.19 -14.59
N ALA A 86 3.30 -1.79 -14.08
CA ALA A 86 2.07 -2.55 -14.20
C ALA A 86 1.58 -2.59 -15.65
N THR A 87 1.06 -3.74 -16.04
CA THR A 87 0.55 -4.04 -17.38
C THR A 87 -0.85 -4.63 -17.28
N MET A 88 -1.62 -4.54 -18.36
CA MET A 88 -2.93 -5.17 -18.48
C MET A 88 -2.98 -5.98 -19.77
N ALA A 89 -3.45 -7.22 -19.70
CA ALA A 89 -3.59 -8.09 -20.86
C ALA A 89 -4.89 -8.88 -20.80
N GLY A 90 -5.33 -9.41 -21.95
CA GLY A 90 -6.57 -10.21 -22.04
C GLY A 90 -7.85 -9.37 -21.96
N VAL A 91 -7.78 -8.08 -22.30
CA VAL A 91 -8.98 -7.25 -22.47
C VAL A 91 -9.65 -7.66 -23.77
N MET A 92 -10.93 -8.00 -23.71
CA MET A 92 -11.75 -8.33 -24.88
C MET A 92 -12.50 -7.09 -25.33
N ILE A 93 -12.61 -6.91 -26.66
CA ILE A 93 -13.26 -5.74 -27.25
C ILE A 93 -14.36 -6.19 -28.22
N ALA A 94 -15.57 -5.65 -28.01
CA ALA A 94 -16.73 -5.86 -28.85
C ALA A 94 -17.40 -4.50 -29.12
N GLY A 95 -17.24 -4.01 -30.35
CA GLY A 95 -17.57 -2.64 -30.72
C GLY A 95 -16.84 -1.66 -29.80
N PRO A 96 -17.54 -0.70 -29.17
CA PRO A 96 -16.92 0.27 -28.29
C PRO A 96 -16.59 -0.26 -26.89
N ILE A 97 -17.05 -1.46 -26.53
CA ILE A 97 -17.02 -1.97 -25.17
C ILE A 97 -15.77 -2.83 -24.95
N ALA A 98 -15.06 -2.53 -23.87
CA ALA A 98 -13.95 -3.31 -23.34
C ALA A 98 -14.38 -4.06 -22.09
N SER A 99 -14.04 -5.34 -21.99
CA SER A 99 -14.34 -6.18 -20.82
C SER A 99 -13.18 -7.13 -20.50
N LEU A 100 -13.24 -7.77 -19.33
CA LEU A 100 -12.22 -8.71 -18.84
C LEU A 100 -10.87 -8.02 -18.59
N GLY A 101 -9.75 -8.60 -19.01
CA GLY A 101 -8.42 -8.13 -18.66
C GLY A 101 -7.88 -8.71 -17.36
N ALA A 102 -6.57 -8.64 -17.19
CA ALA A 102 -5.88 -8.95 -15.95
C ALA A 102 -4.78 -7.93 -15.74
N LEU A 103 -4.76 -7.31 -14.56
CA LEU A 103 -3.71 -6.40 -14.15
C LEU A 103 -2.56 -7.21 -13.54
N VAL A 104 -1.36 -7.02 -14.06
CA VAL A 104 -0.16 -7.73 -13.63
C VAL A 104 0.97 -6.73 -13.44
N GLY A 105 1.65 -6.80 -12.30
CA GLY A 105 2.86 -6.01 -12.04
C GLY A 105 3.91 -6.85 -11.33
N PRO A 106 5.10 -6.28 -11.10
CA PRO A 106 6.18 -6.99 -10.40
C PRO A 106 5.77 -7.39 -8.98
N PRO A 107 6.38 -8.43 -8.37
CA PRO A 107 6.08 -8.79 -7.00
C PRO A 107 6.52 -7.66 -6.03
N LEU A 108 5.62 -7.21 -5.15
CA LEU A 108 5.93 -6.12 -4.19
C LEU A 108 6.92 -6.54 -3.10
N THR A 109 6.92 -7.79 -2.64
CA THR A 109 7.80 -8.24 -1.56
C THR A 109 9.29 -7.94 -1.82
N PRO A 110 9.90 -8.35 -2.96
CA PRO A 110 11.29 -8.01 -3.23
C PRO A 110 11.51 -6.51 -3.47
N LEU A 111 10.52 -5.78 -3.97
CA LEU A 111 10.61 -4.32 -4.14
C LEU A 111 10.68 -3.59 -2.79
N ILE A 112 9.86 -4.01 -1.82
CA ILE A 112 9.89 -3.47 -0.46
C ILE A 112 11.21 -3.84 0.22
N MET A 113 11.62 -5.11 0.14
CA MET A 113 12.85 -5.60 0.81
C MET A 113 14.15 -5.00 0.26
N ALA A 114 14.12 -4.46 -0.97
CA ALA A 114 15.25 -3.74 -1.53
C ALA A 114 15.66 -2.55 -0.64
N GLU A 115 14.67 -1.81 -0.12
CA GLU A 115 14.86 -0.53 0.60
C GLU A 115 14.44 -0.59 2.06
N ALA A 116 13.84 -1.69 2.52
CA ALA A 116 13.38 -1.83 3.89
C ALA A 116 14.54 -1.79 4.92
N PRO A 117 14.30 -1.27 6.15
CA PRO A 117 15.26 -1.32 7.25
C PRO A 117 15.68 -2.77 7.56
N LYS A 118 16.98 -3.02 7.64
CA LYS A 118 17.56 -4.36 7.80
C LYS A 118 18.92 -4.34 8.50
N ALA A 119 19.22 -3.29 9.25
CA ALA A 119 20.52 -3.13 9.91
C ALA A 119 20.67 -4.05 11.12
N SER A 120 19.57 -4.47 11.75
CA SER A 120 19.55 -5.45 12.83
C SER A 120 18.72 -6.69 12.49
N PRO A 121 18.96 -7.84 13.17
CA PRO A 121 18.11 -9.03 13.02
C PRO A 121 16.63 -8.75 13.30
N GLN A 122 16.33 -7.86 14.25
CA GLN A 122 14.96 -7.49 14.57
C GLN A 122 14.31 -6.67 13.45
N GLU A 123 15.03 -5.68 12.91
CA GLU A 123 14.54 -4.92 11.75
C GLU A 123 14.29 -5.82 10.55
N LEU A 124 15.24 -6.72 10.25
CA LEU A 124 15.08 -7.69 9.16
C LEU A 124 13.84 -8.57 9.36
N LYS A 125 13.61 -9.06 10.59
CA LYS A 125 12.42 -9.86 10.94
C LYS A 125 11.13 -9.09 10.67
N TYR A 126 11.00 -7.87 11.18
CA TYR A 126 9.80 -7.05 10.97
C TYR A 126 9.60 -6.66 9.50
N SER A 127 10.67 -6.22 8.83
CA SER A 127 10.63 -5.86 7.41
C SER A 127 10.20 -7.02 6.53
N ASN A 128 10.71 -8.23 6.79
CA ASN A 128 10.33 -9.43 6.05
C ASN A 128 8.84 -9.77 6.23
N VAL A 129 8.32 -9.72 7.48
CA VAL A 129 6.89 -9.93 7.76
C VAL A 129 6.04 -8.90 7.02
N ILE A 130 6.39 -7.61 7.14
CA ILE A 130 5.62 -6.52 6.51
C ILE A 130 5.63 -6.67 4.98
N ALA A 131 6.80 -6.88 4.37
CA ALA A 131 6.94 -7.01 2.93
C ALA A 131 6.22 -8.25 2.37
N THR A 132 6.25 -9.37 3.09
CA THR A 132 5.59 -10.61 2.68
C THR A 132 4.07 -10.46 2.73
N VAL A 133 3.54 -9.92 3.82
CA VAL A 133 2.10 -9.73 3.98
C VAL A 133 1.57 -8.72 2.96
N ILE A 134 2.18 -7.54 2.85
CA ILE A 134 1.74 -6.52 1.87
C ILE A 134 1.84 -7.07 0.45
N GLY A 135 2.94 -7.75 0.10
CA GLY A 135 3.09 -8.30 -1.24
C GLY A 135 2.06 -9.35 -1.59
N THR A 136 1.76 -10.26 -0.66
CA THR A 136 0.74 -11.30 -0.85
C THR A 136 -0.66 -10.70 -0.93
N ALA A 137 -0.98 -9.76 -0.04
CA ALA A 137 -2.25 -9.05 -0.02
C ALA A 137 -2.50 -8.28 -1.32
N TRP A 138 -1.47 -7.56 -1.80
CA TRP A 138 -1.53 -6.78 -3.04
C TRP A 138 -1.70 -7.68 -4.27
N LEU A 139 -0.92 -8.76 -4.36
CA LEU A 139 -1.07 -9.73 -5.45
C LEU A 139 -2.49 -10.30 -5.50
N SER A 140 -3.00 -10.71 -4.34
CA SER A 140 -4.36 -11.25 -4.21
C SER A 140 -5.42 -10.23 -4.63
N PHE A 141 -5.24 -8.96 -4.26
CA PHE A 141 -6.10 -7.87 -4.67
C PHE A 141 -6.07 -7.64 -6.20
N THR A 142 -4.87 -7.48 -6.78
CA THR A 142 -4.71 -7.19 -8.22
C THR A 142 -5.28 -8.27 -9.12
N ALA A 143 -5.26 -9.53 -8.66
CA ALA A 143 -5.89 -10.65 -9.38
C ALA A 143 -7.41 -10.48 -9.56
N THR A 144 -8.07 -9.72 -8.69
CA THR A 144 -9.51 -9.43 -8.75
C THR A 144 -9.86 -8.30 -9.70
N VAL A 145 -8.87 -7.54 -10.17
CA VAL A 145 -9.09 -6.34 -10.99
C VAL A 145 -9.49 -6.74 -12.41
N LYS A 146 -10.68 -6.30 -12.84
CA LYS A 146 -11.26 -6.56 -14.17
C LYS A 146 -11.97 -5.34 -14.75
N VAL A 147 -12.02 -5.27 -16.08
CA VAL A 147 -12.81 -4.28 -16.82
C VAL A 147 -14.27 -4.75 -16.90
N PRO A 148 -15.24 -3.99 -16.36
CA PRO A 148 -16.64 -4.44 -16.24
C PRO A 148 -17.51 -4.26 -17.49
N GLY A 149 -16.93 -3.99 -18.67
CA GLY A 149 -17.71 -3.59 -19.85
C GLY A 149 -17.77 -2.07 -20.01
N LEU A 150 -16.62 -1.42 -20.13
CA LEU A 150 -16.52 0.04 -20.24
C LEU A 150 -16.44 0.49 -21.70
N PRO A 151 -17.03 1.65 -22.07
CA PRO A 151 -17.00 2.17 -23.44
C PRO A 151 -15.65 2.84 -23.75
N TRP A 152 -14.58 2.05 -23.78
CA TRP A 152 -13.21 2.53 -23.96
C TRP A 152 -12.88 2.94 -25.39
N TYR A 153 -13.60 2.43 -26.40
CA TYR A 153 -13.26 2.67 -27.81
C TYR A 153 -14.46 3.13 -28.63
N PRO A 154 -15.04 4.33 -28.40
CA PRO A 154 -16.23 4.79 -29.14
C PRO A 154 -16.11 4.66 -30.68
N ALA A 155 -14.91 4.91 -31.23
CA ALA A 155 -14.60 4.78 -32.66
C ALA A 155 -14.78 3.35 -33.21
N PHE A 156 -14.72 2.32 -32.37
CA PHE A 156 -14.88 0.92 -32.77
C PHE A 156 -16.33 0.51 -32.97
N THR A 157 -17.29 1.43 -32.77
CA THR A 157 -18.68 1.21 -33.17
C THR A 157 -18.82 1.13 -34.69
N MET A 158 -18.03 1.92 -35.42
CA MET A 158 -18.06 2.01 -36.87
C MET A 158 -16.69 2.44 -37.40
N PHE A 159 -15.86 1.47 -37.75
CA PHE A 159 -14.53 1.71 -38.31
C PHE A 159 -14.50 1.39 -39.81
N ALA A 160 -13.96 2.30 -40.61
CA ALA A 160 -13.89 2.18 -42.06
C ALA A 160 -12.58 1.49 -42.50
N GLY A 161 -12.47 0.20 -42.21
CA GLY A 161 -11.29 -0.61 -42.56
C GLY A 161 -11.50 -2.08 -42.21
N PRO A 162 -10.66 -2.99 -42.71
CA PRO A 162 -10.76 -4.42 -42.39
C PRO A 162 -10.34 -4.72 -40.95
N ILE A 163 -9.43 -3.92 -40.39
CA ILE A 163 -8.89 -4.05 -39.03
C ILE A 163 -8.72 -2.65 -38.45
N ALA A 164 -9.22 -2.42 -37.24
CA ALA A 164 -8.98 -1.20 -36.50
C ALA A 164 -7.53 -1.20 -35.97
N PRO A 165 -6.74 -0.14 -36.24
CA PRO A 165 -5.38 -0.05 -35.72
C PRO A 165 -5.38 0.04 -34.19
N PRO A 166 -4.23 -0.15 -33.53
CA PRO A 166 -4.07 0.12 -32.11
C PRO A 166 -4.51 1.55 -31.75
N MET A 167 -5.60 1.69 -30.99
CA MET A 167 -6.12 2.97 -30.49
C MET A 167 -6.17 2.94 -28.97
N ALA A 168 -5.80 4.05 -28.33
CA ALA A 168 -5.84 4.15 -26.86
C ALA A 168 -7.28 4.21 -26.35
N ASN A 169 -7.50 3.67 -25.15
CA ASN A 169 -8.77 3.76 -24.46
C ASN A 169 -9.08 5.20 -24.03
N VAL A 170 -10.38 5.49 -23.88
CA VAL A 170 -10.84 6.65 -23.10
C VAL A 170 -10.30 6.52 -21.66
N PRO A 171 -9.51 7.50 -21.16
CA PRO A 171 -9.00 7.50 -19.80
C PRO A 171 -10.12 7.27 -18.79
N THR A 172 -9.95 6.28 -17.92
CA THR A 172 -11.00 5.86 -16.99
C THR A 172 -10.43 5.77 -15.58
N PRO A 173 -11.10 6.32 -14.56
CA PRO A 173 -10.70 6.12 -13.17
C PRO A 173 -10.55 4.64 -12.82
N PHE A 174 -9.48 4.29 -12.09
CA PHE A 174 -9.23 2.93 -11.61
C PHE A 174 -10.39 2.44 -10.73
N ALA A 175 -11.03 3.34 -9.98
CA ALA A 175 -12.25 3.09 -9.23
C ALA A 175 -13.42 2.51 -10.07
N ALA A 176 -13.45 2.74 -11.38
CA ALA A 176 -14.50 2.22 -12.27
C ALA A 176 -14.27 0.77 -12.71
N LEU A 177 -13.12 0.18 -12.38
CA LEU A 177 -12.87 -1.25 -12.59
C LEU A 177 -13.55 -2.08 -11.50
N THR A 178 -13.89 -3.32 -11.83
CA THR A 178 -14.26 -4.33 -10.82
C THR A 178 -13.02 -4.66 -9.99
N GLN A 179 -13.17 -4.67 -8.67
CA GLN A 179 -12.08 -4.92 -7.74
C GLN A 179 -12.61 -5.34 -6.36
N VAL A 180 -11.91 -6.24 -5.67
CA VAL A 180 -12.28 -6.73 -4.33
C VAL A 180 -11.10 -6.49 -3.36
N PRO A 181 -11.11 -5.39 -2.60
CA PRO A 181 -9.96 -4.96 -1.78
C PRO A 181 -9.86 -5.65 -0.41
N VAL A 182 -10.55 -6.77 -0.17
CA VAL A 182 -10.61 -7.40 1.15
C VAL A 182 -9.21 -7.80 1.66
N SER A 183 -8.35 -8.31 0.78
CA SER A 183 -7.00 -8.75 1.13
C SER A 183 -6.10 -7.62 1.62
N ILE A 184 -6.32 -6.39 1.14
CA ILE A 184 -5.54 -5.19 1.51
C ILE A 184 -6.22 -4.35 2.60
N SER A 185 -7.26 -4.89 3.25
CA SER A 185 -7.84 -4.25 4.43
C SER A 185 -6.89 -4.31 5.61
N CYS A 186 -6.92 -3.28 6.46
CA CYS A 186 -6.06 -3.16 7.62
C CYS A 186 -6.23 -4.36 8.57
N ASN A 187 -7.47 -4.81 8.77
CA ASN A 187 -7.77 -5.95 9.63
C ASN A 187 -7.15 -7.26 9.10
N ALA A 188 -7.29 -7.53 7.79
CA ALA A 188 -6.74 -8.74 7.18
C ALA A 188 -5.20 -8.75 7.25
N MET A 189 -4.56 -7.65 6.82
CA MET A 189 -3.10 -7.56 6.82
C MET A 189 -2.53 -7.59 8.26
N LYS A 190 -3.12 -6.87 9.21
CA LYS A 190 -2.69 -6.90 10.61
C LYS A 190 -2.74 -8.31 11.20
N ALA A 191 -3.83 -9.04 10.97
CA ALA A 191 -3.98 -10.41 11.47
C ALA A 191 -2.89 -11.33 10.88
N GLN A 192 -2.59 -11.19 9.59
CA GLN A 192 -1.52 -11.94 8.93
C GLN A 192 -0.13 -11.55 9.45
N MET A 193 0.16 -10.27 9.66
CA MET A 193 1.45 -9.81 10.20
C MET A 193 1.68 -10.33 11.62
N ILE A 194 0.66 -10.28 12.48
CA ILE A 194 0.76 -10.84 13.85
C ILE A 194 1.00 -12.35 13.80
N GLY A 195 0.27 -13.07 12.95
CA GLY A 195 0.43 -14.51 12.78
C GLY A 195 1.83 -14.88 12.27
N GLN A 196 2.37 -14.14 11.30
CA GLN A 196 3.70 -14.40 10.73
C GLN A 196 4.85 -13.98 11.64
N LEU A 197 4.69 -12.93 12.46
CA LEU A 197 5.73 -12.52 13.42
C LEU A 197 5.98 -13.62 14.46
N ALA A 198 4.93 -14.39 14.80
CA ALA A 198 4.95 -15.53 15.72
C ALA A 198 5.63 -15.24 17.06
N ASP A 199 5.47 -13.99 17.55
CA ASP A 199 6.12 -13.51 18.76
C ASP A 199 5.09 -12.76 19.63
N PRO A 200 4.41 -13.46 20.55
CA PRO A 200 3.37 -12.86 21.37
C PRO A 200 3.91 -11.87 22.41
N GLN A 201 5.23 -11.88 22.67
CA GLN A 201 5.90 -11.01 23.64
C GLN A 201 6.52 -9.78 22.99
N ALA A 202 6.50 -9.67 21.65
CA ALA A 202 7.05 -8.55 20.93
C ALA A 202 6.33 -7.23 21.30
N PRO A 203 7.00 -6.30 22.00
CA PRO A 203 6.36 -5.08 22.49
C PRO A 203 5.95 -4.19 21.31
N PHE A 204 4.76 -3.59 21.42
CA PHE A 204 4.21 -2.61 20.47
C PHE A 204 4.01 -3.11 19.03
N SER A 205 4.19 -4.42 18.78
CA SER A 205 4.14 -5.02 17.44
C SER A 205 2.75 -4.89 16.81
N LYS A 206 1.70 -5.03 17.62
CA LYS A 206 0.29 -4.93 17.17
C LYS A 206 -0.04 -3.52 16.71
N GLU A 207 0.39 -2.52 17.49
CA GLU A 207 0.21 -1.09 17.23
C GLU A 207 1.01 -0.64 16.01
N LEU A 208 2.24 -1.15 15.87
CA LEU A 208 3.09 -0.93 14.70
C LEU A 208 2.43 -1.45 13.42
N PHE A 209 2.04 -2.73 13.41
CA PHE A 209 1.41 -3.35 12.24
C PHE A 209 0.08 -2.68 11.90
N GLU A 210 -0.75 -2.38 12.89
CA GLU A 210 -2.00 -1.65 12.66
C GLU A 210 -1.76 -0.27 12.04
N SER A 211 -0.72 0.43 12.48
CA SER A 211 -0.40 1.76 11.95
C SER A 211 0.06 1.73 10.50
N ILE A 212 0.89 0.74 10.14
CA ILE A 212 1.37 0.55 8.76
C ILE A 212 0.20 0.12 7.86
N CYS A 213 -0.61 -0.83 8.31
CA CYS A 213 -1.75 -1.33 7.55
C CYS A 213 -2.83 -0.27 7.33
N ASP A 214 -3.15 0.54 8.36
CA ASP A 214 -4.09 1.66 8.26
C ASP A 214 -3.62 2.72 7.27
N ALA A 215 -2.32 3.05 7.30
CA ALA A 215 -1.73 3.98 6.35
C ALA A 215 -1.80 3.44 4.92
N PHE A 216 -1.44 2.17 4.70
CA PHE A 216 -1.51 1.52 3.39
C PHE A 216 -2.92 1.53 2.81
N GLU A 217 -3.92 1.12 3.60
CA GLU A 217 -5.32 1.08 3.17
C GLU A 217 -5.86 2.48 2.82
N LYS A 218 -5.52 3.50 3.62
CA LYS A 218 -5.91 4.88 3.34
C LYS A 218 -5.27 5.42 2.07
N THR A 219 -3.98 5.17 1.87
CA THR A 219 -3.25 5.57 0.66
C THR A 219 -3.83 4.88 -0.57
N TYR A 220 -4.14 3.58 -0.48
CA TYR A 220 -4.86 2.86 -1.53
C TYR A 220 -6.21 3.52 -1.89
N ASN A 221 -7.01 3.85 -0.87
CA ASN A 221 -8.34 4.44 -1.08
C ASN A 221 -8.29 5.83 -1.73
N LEU A 222 -7.25 6.61 -1.43
CA LEU A 222 -6.99 7.86 -2.14
C LEU A 222 -6.55 7.57 -3.58
N TRP A 223 -5.53 6.72 -3.75
CA TRP A 223 -4.95 6.36 -5.03
C TRP A 223 -5.98 5.84 -6.03
N LYS A 224 -6.85 4.90 -5.63
CA LYS A 224 -7.85 4.32 -6.54
C LYS A 224 -8.84 5.36 -7.10
N GLY A 225 -9.08 6.44 -6.34
CA GLY A 225 -9.98 7.52 -6.74
C GLY A 225 -9.32 8.53 -7.68
N THR A 226 -7.99 8.65 -7.62
CA THR A 226 -7.23 9.62 -8.43
C THR A 226 -6.51 8.99 -9.62
N CYS A 227 -6.22 7.68 -9.57
CA CYS A 227 -5.49 6.99 -10.62
C CYS A 227 -6.39 6.74 -11.84
N LEU A 228 -5.86 7.01 -13.04
CA LEU A 228 -6.48 6.74 -14.32
C LEU A 228 -5.81 5.54 -15.00
N VAL A 229 -6.65 4.71 -15.62
CA VAL A 229 -6.26 3.65 -16.53
C VAL A 229 -6.27 4.21 -17.94
N THR A 230 -5.09 4.25 -18.55
CA THR A 230 -4.82 4.85 -19.85
C THR A 230 -3.92 3.95 -20.68
N ASN A 231 -3.79 4.26 -21.96
CA ASN A 231 -2.90 3.53 -22.87
C ASN A 231 -3.17 2.01 -22.93
N VAL A 232 -4.40 1.59 -22.64
CA VAL A 232 -4.88 0.29 -23.07
C VAL A 232 -5.13 0.42 -24.57
N LEU A 233 -4.24 -0.15 -25.36
CA LEU A 233 -4.31 -0.09 -26.82
C LEU A 233 -5.22 -1.22 -27.30
N GLY A 234 -6.35 -0.85 -27.88
CA GLY A 234 -7.31 -1.77 -28.49
C GLY A 234 -7.10 -1.92 -29.99
N THR A 235 -7.32 -3.11 -30.53
CA THR A 235 -7.31 -3.40 -31.97
C THR A 235 -8.23 -4.59 -32.27
N GLY A 236 -8.70 -4.75 -33.51
CA GLY A 236 -9.46 -5.93 -33.90
C GLY A 236 -10.05 -5.86 -35.29
N PRO A 237 -10.57 -6.99 -35.82
CA PRO A 237 -11.13 -7.07 -37.16
C PRO A 237 -12.54 -6.46 -37.23
N ILE A 238 -12.93 -6.04 -38.43
CA ILE A 238 -14.28 -5.57 -38.78
C ILE A 238 -14.84 -6.56 -39.82
N PRO A 239 -15.62 -7.57 -39.39
CA PRO A 239 -16.07 -8.65 -40.30
C PRO A 239 -16.99 -8.18 -41.42
N THR A 240 -17.64 -7.02 -41.27
CA THR A 240 -18.57 -6.47 -42.26
C THR A 240 -17.85 -5.71 -43.39
N PHE A 241 -16.52 -5.58 -43.34
CA PHE A 241 -15.75 -4.92 -44.38
C PHE A 241 -15.65 -5.82 -45.63
N ALA A 242 -16.42 -5.52 -46.68
CA ALA A 242 -16.48 -6.30 -47.91
C ALA A 242 -16.53 -5.41 -49.18
N PRO A 243 -15.36 -4.97 -49.72
CA PRO A 243 -15.29 -4.16 -50.94
C PRO A 243 -16.03 -4.79 -52.14
N PRO A 244 -16.63 -4.02 -53.07
CA PRO A 244 -16.44 -2.58 -53.32
C PRO A 244 -17.34 -1.64 -52.50
N VAL A 245 -18.37 -2.16 -51.84
CA VAL A 245 -19.14 -1.36 -50.88
C VAL A 245 -18.39 -1.42 -49.55
N VAL A 246 -17.98 -0.27 -49.00
CA VAL A 246 -17.18 -0.22 -47.77
C VAL A 246 -18.03 0.31 -46.62
N PRO A 247 -19.10 -0.39 -46.19
CA PRO A 247 -19.78 0.00 -44.97
C PRO A 247 -18.81 -0.29 -43.82
N GLY A 248 -18.39 0.77 -43.11
CA GLY A 248 -17.69 0.59 -41.86
C GLY A 248 -18.52 -0.25 -40.90
N GLY A 249 -17.86 -0.87 -39.93
CA GLY A 249 -18.55 -1.76 -38.99
C GLY A 249 -17.89 -1.82 -37.64
N PRO A 250 -18.53 -2.53 -36.70
CA PRO A 250 -18.00 -2.66 -35.36
C PRO A 250 -16.78 -3.59 -35.36
N VAL A 251 -15.86 -3.33 -34.43
CA VAL A 251 -14.82 -4.31 -34.10
C VAL A 251 -15.47 -5.53 -33.44
N VAL A 252 -15.14 -6.74 -33.89
CA VAL A 252 -15.66 -7.98 -33.31
C VAL A 252 -14.49 -8.88 -32.92
N GLY A 253 -14.40 -9.28 -31.65
CA GLY A 253 -13.31 -10.11 -31.15
C GLY A 253 -11.97 -9.37 -31.09
N GLY A 254 -12.01 -8.07 -30.82
CA GLY A 254 -10.80 -7.27 -30.62
C GLY A 254 -10.11 -7.59 -29.30
N MET A 255 -8.86 -7.16 -29.19
CA MET A 255 -8.01 -7.36 -28.03
C MET A 255 -7.44 -6.03 -27.56
N GLY A 256 -7.30 -5.89 -26.24
CA GLY A 256 -6.67 -4.75 -25.60
C GLY A 256 -5.49 -5.14 -24.73
N THR A 257 -4.42 -4.34 -24.77
CA THR A 257 -3.23 -4.49 -23.94
C THR A 257 -2.72 -3.15 -23.45
N MET A 258 -2.28 -3.09 -22.20
CA MET A 258 -1.64 -1.92 -21.58
C MET A 258 -0.19 -2.27 -21.28
N ALA A 259 0.73 -1.56 -21.91
CA ALA A 259 2.15 -1.60 -21.58
C ALA A 259 2.41 -0.86 -20.24
N PRO A 260 3.62 -0.98 -19.66
CA PRO A 260 4.01 -0.19 -18.50
C PRO A 260 3.73 1.31 -18.67
N GLY A 261 3.31 1.97 -17.59
CA GLY A 261 2.98 3.40 -17.58
C GLY A 261 1.51 3.75 -17.88
N GLY A 262 0.63 2.76 -18.00
CA GLY A 262 -0.81 3.00 -18.22
C GLY A 262 -1.61 3.37 -16.95
N LEU A 263 -1.02 3.25 -15.76
CA LEU A 263 -1.60 3.70 -14.49
C LEU A 263 -0.99 5.06 -14.10
N VAL A 264 -1.76 6.14 -14.25
CA VAL A 264 -1.30 7.53 -14.03
C VAL A 264 -2.10 8.26 -12.98
#